data_AF-A0A0D0C1W7-F1
#
_entry.id   AF-A0A0D0C1W7-F1
#
_cell.length_a   1.000
_cell.length_b   1.000
_cell.length_c   1.000
_cell.angle_alpha   90.00
_cell.angle_beta   90.00
_cell.angle_gamma   90.00
#
_symmetry.space_group_name_H-M   'P 1'
#
loop_
_entity.id
_entity.type
_entity.pdbx_description
1 polymer ?
#
loop_
_entity_poly.entity_id
_entity_poly.type
_entity_poly.pdbx_seq_one_letter_code
_entity_poly.pdbx_strand_id
1 'polypeptide(L)'
;MSINSSSSLRSPPPSPTISYLTPRRALNDSFSIIEHELASSTQEILAECERLRILLIGKSGAGKSSLINATFKVDDAHVSHEQSGVSDINQEIISKQNSRFVIHDSQGFAAGETQNFETVKKFIKDRAQRPELKDRLHAIWFCMEIPTENGALFETADQSFFELDLENVPVIVVFTKYDLLISKLEMQATDDVDDEEFKNFIRQKAENFFEETCVRPMRAITSTCSYVKVSIKETDYYRNTLDNLVSETKNNLDEHMWILWAIAQRASVETKIDACIEVGRRKYWSGLVTGLHFPGKNLNQCLKIIHDDLIAVWNFNDPDELLKSQGFKLSMTDMVNDLDMRESHHARETIATVSGMIGLITAVIPGAVVIAVPAAAGVAIAQWLFFAYQETPAILQLMMGYIADLTTVLQCLFWMMRANKEGSKVEQCHIDHAIDVHQKTGTQQVIHQKIRSFVSDSKTFKFGKKGRALGELIKIIENVRFKPEEVGNGRPRALSRFTESSFSTTLSTAGSTLGHKS
;
A
#
# COMPACT_ATOMS: atom_id res chain seq x y z
N MET A 1 86.57 -8.44 -26.34
CA MET A 1 87.10 -7.78 -25.11
C MET A 1 86.58 -6.36 -25.07
N SER A 2 86.22 -5.92 -23.87
CA SER A 2 86.05 -4.51 -23.45
C SER A 2 84.66 -3.86 -23.59
N ILE A 3 84.11 -3.68 -22.39
CA ILE A 3 83.09 -2.76 -21.87
C ILE A 3 83.23 -1.34 -22.44
N ASN A 4 82.10 -0.63 -22.64
CA ASN A 4 81.98 0.74 -22.13
C ASN A 4 80.53 1.22 -22.00
N SER A 5 80.30 1.82 -20.84
CA SER A 5 79.09 2.38 -20.27
C SER A 5 78.88 3.81 -20.78
N SER A 6 77.64 4.21 -21.06
CA SER A 6 77.21 5.61 -21.00
C SER A 6 75.69 5.70 -20.80
N SER A 7 75.29 6.03 -19.58
CA SER A 7 73.92 6.37 -19.20
C SER A 7 73.71 7.88 -19.36
N SER A 8 72.76 8.27 -20.19
CA SER A 8 72.31 9.65 -20.38
C SER A 8 70.88 9.87 -19.87
N LEU A 9 70.69 11.06 -19.31
CA LEU A 9 69.56 11.61 -18.58
C LEU A 9 68.14 11.26 -19.08
N ARG A 10 67.23 10.94 -18.14
CA ARG A 10 65.77 11.13 -18.28
C ARG A 10 65.24 11.97 -17.12
N SER A 11 64.38 12.92 -17.47
CA SER A 11 63.66 13.89 -16.63
C SER A 11 62.74 13.26 -15.58
N PRO A 12 62.42 13.96 -14.47
CA PRO A 12 61.49 13.47 -13.45
C PRO A 12 60.03 13.47 -13.96
N PRO A 13 59.16 12.60 -13.42
CA PRO A 13 57.75 12.52 -13.80
C PRO A 13 56.94 13.71 -13.26
N PRO A 14 55.80 14.08 -13.89
CA PRO A 14 54.96 15.17 -13.44
C PRO A 14 54.24 14.81 -12.12
N SER A 15 54.16 15.77 -11.21
CA SER A 15 53.44 15.65 -9.93
C SER A 15 51.92 15.52 -10.15
N PRO A 16 51.21 14.71 -9.35
CA PRO A 16 49.77 14.56 -9.48
C PRO A 16 49.08 15.87 -9.06
N THR A 17 48.29 16.43 -9.97
CA THR A 17 47.40 17.57 -9.67
C THR A 17 46.23 17.03 -8.85
N ILE A 18 46.25 17.23 -7.53
CA ILE A 18 45.09 17.01 -6.67
C ILE A 18 44.13 18.17 -6.92
N SER A 19 43.02 17.90 -7.61
CA SER A 19 41.91 18.84 -7.73
C SER A 19 41.26 19.00 -6.36
N TYR A 20 41.56 20.09 -5.66
CA TYR A 20 40.83 20.46 -4.46
C TYR A 20 39.40 20.84 -4.85
N LEU A 21 38.43 19.96 -4.53
CA LEU A 21 37.02 20.33 -4.52
C LEU A 21 36.85 21.48 -3.53
N THR A 22 36.45 22.65 -4.05
CA THR A 22 36.14 23.81 -3.21
C THR A 22 35.02 23.45 -2.22
N PRO A 23 35.13 23.84 -0.93
CA PRO A 23 34.16 23.48 0.11
C PRO A 23 32.69 23.76 -0.24
N ARG A 24 32.46 24.81 -1.05
CA ARG A 24 31.13 25.24 -1.49
C ARG A 24 30.43 24.26 -2.43
N ARG A 25 31.19 23.49 -3.22
CA ARG A 25 30.64 22.50 -4.17
C ARG A 25 30.29 21.19 -3.46
N ALA A 26 31.17 20.74 -2.55
CA ALA A 26 30.90 19.59 -1.70
C ALA A 26 29.72 19.83 -0.73
N LEU A 27 29.56 21.05 -0.21
CA LEU A 27 28.39 21.44 0.60
C LEU A 27 27.10 21.46 -0.22
N ASN A 28 27.12 21.97 -1.46
CA ASN A 28 25.95 21.97 -2.35
C ASN A 28 25.56 20.56 -2.81
N ASP A 29 26.52 19.71 -3.14
CA ASP A 29 26.26 18.31 -3.50
C ASP A 29 25.69 17.56 -2.29
N SER A 30 26.24 17.78 -1.09
CA SER A 30 25.70 17.20 0.14
C SER A 30 24.28 17.70 0.45
N PHE A 31 24.01 19.00 0.29
CA PHE A 31 22.66 19.58 0.46
C PHE A 31 21.66 19.00 -0.55
N SER A 32 22.07 18.80 -1.81
CA SER A 32 21.20 18.22 -2.84
C SER A 32 20.88 16.74 -2.59
N ILE A 33 21.84 15.98 -2.04
CA ILE A 33 21.64 14.59 -1.60
C ILE A 33 20.67 14.55 -0.41
N ILE A 34 20.80 15.49 0.54
CA ILE A 34 19.96 15.60 1.74
C ILE A 34 18.50 15.99 1.40
N GLU A 35 18.28 16.92 0.47
CA GLU A 35 16.92 17.29 0.03
C GLU A 35 16.21 16.13 -0.66
N HIS A 36 16.96 15.31 -1.41
CA HIS A 36 16.45 14.14 -2.12
C HIS A 36 16.09 12.97 -1.17
N GLU A 37 16.75 12.83 -0.01
CA GLU A 37 16.49 11.76 0.98
C GLU A 37 15.21 11.95 1.79
N LEU A 38 14.69 13.18 1.91
CA LEU A 38 13.46 13.49 2.64
C LEU A 38 12.30 13.95 1.73
N ALA A 39 12.44 13.84 0.41
CA ALA A 39 11.34 14.03 -0.51
C ALA A 39 10.32 12.89 -0.33
N SER A 40 9.04 13.22 -0.47
CA SER A 40 7.95 12.24 -0.38
C SER A 40 8.08 11.23 -1.52
N SER A 41 8.27 9.95 -1.20
CA SER A 41 8.41 8.90 -2.22
C SER A 41 7.13 8.80 -3.05
N THR A 42 5.98 8.96 -2.39
CA THR A 42 4.68 8.86 -3.07
C THR A 42 4.46 10.02 -4.03
N GLN A 43 4.90 11.24 -3.68
CA GLN A 43 4.84 12.38 -4.60
C GLN A 43 5.70 12.17 -5.84
N GLU A 44 6.90 11.59 -5.71
CA GLU A 44 7.76 11.28 -6.86
C GLU A 44 7.12 10.25 -7.79
N ILE A 45 6.59 9.15 -7.24
CA ILE A 45 5.88 8.12 -8.01
C ILE A 45 4.68 8.73 -8.74
N LEU A 46 3.89 9.55 -8.05
CA LEU A 46 2.71 10.19 -8.61
C LEU A 46 3.04 11.32 -9.59
N ALA A 47 4.24 11.90 -9.54
CA ALA A 47 4.74 12.85 -10.52
C ALA A 47 5.19 12.15 -11.80
N GLU A 48 5.74 10.94 -11.70
CA GLU A 48 6.09 10.10 -12.85
C GLU A 48 4.85 9.53 -13.55
N CYS A 49 3.89 9.01 -12.77
CA CYS A 49 2.62 8.52 -13.29
C CYS A 49 1.48 8.79 -12.29
N GLU A 50 0.58 9.71 -12.66
CA GLU A 50 -0.49 10.16 -11.76
C GLU A 50 -1.57 9.09 -11.52
N ARG A 51 -1.81 8.22 -12.51
CA ARG A 51 -2.97 7.31 -12.55
C ARG A 51 -2.65 6.01 -13.28
N LEU A 52 -3.13 4.90 -12.73
CA LEU A 52 -3.11 3.61 -13.39
C LEU A 52 -4.25 3.51 -14.40
N ARG A 53 -4.02 2.88 -15.55
CA ARG A 53 -5.01 2.72 -16.62
C ARG A 53 -5.22 1.25 -16.95
N ILE A 54 -6.47 0.79 -16.84
CA ILE A 54 -6.85 -0.60 -17.09
C ILE A 54 -7.92 -0.65 -18.19
N LEU A 55 -7.79 -1.60 -19.11
CA LEU A 55 -8.80 -1.91 -20.11
C LEU A 55 -9.57 -3.14 -19.65
N LEU A 56 -10.90 -3.01 -19.56
CA LEU A 56 -11.80 -4.13 -19.35
C LEU A 56 -12.33 -4.60 -20.69
N ILE A 57 -12.23 -5.90 -20.93
CA ILE A 57 -12.83 -6.55 -22.10
C ILE A 57 -13.77 -7.61 -21.57
N GLY A 58 -14.99 -7.67 -22.07
CA GLY A 58 -15.90 -8.76 -21.71
C GLY A 58 -17.32 -8.52 -22.18
N LYS A 59 -18.07 -9.61 -22.34
CA LYS A 59 -19.47 -9.55 -22.81
C LYS A 59 -20.35 -8.72 -21.88
N SER A 60 -21.49 -8.27 -22.39
CA SER A 60 -22.51 -7.62 -21.55
C SER A 60 -22.95 -8.58 -20.44
N GLY A 61 -23.12 -8.07 -19.22
CA GLY A 61 -23.48 -8.89 -18.06
C GLY A 61 -22.34 -9.68 -17.40
N ALA A 62 -21.11 -9.66 -17.93
CA ALA A 62 -19.95 -10.34 -17.35
C ALA A 62 -19.42 -9.74 -16.02
N GLY A 63 -20.17 -8.84 -15.37
CA GLY A 63 -19.81 -8.29 -14.06
C GLY A 63 -18.74 -7.19 -14.03
N LYS A 64 -18.39 -6.59 -15.18
CA LYS A 64 -17.34 -5.55 -15.30
C LYS A 64 -17.54 -4.37 -14.33
N SER A 65 -18.69 -3.71 -14.36
CA SER A 65 -18.97 -2.53 -13.50
C SER A 65 -18.91 -2.88 -12.01
N SER A 66 -19.51 -4.01 -11.63
CA SER A 66 -19.51 -4.46 -10.24
C SER A 66 -18.11 -4.82 -9.75
N LEU A 67 -17.26 -5.36 -10.64
CA LEU A 67 -15.85 -5.60 -10.35
C LEU A 67 -15.08 -4.30 -10.08
N ILE A 68 -15.28 -3.26 -10.91
CA ILE A 68 -14.66 -1.94 -10.68
C ILE A 68 -15.06 -1.38 -9.32
N ASN A 69 -16.36 -1.32 -9.03
CA ASN A 69 -16.86 -0.79 -7.77
C ASN A 69 -16.31 -1.58 -6.56
N ALA A 70 -16.22 -2.90 -6.68
CA ALA A 70 -15.64 -3.74 -5.63
C ALA A 70 -14.12 -3.50 -5.45
N THR A 71 -13.34 -3.45 -6.54
CA THR A 71 -11.88 -3.32 -6.47
C THR A 71 -11.44 -1.92 -6.03
N PHE A 72 -12.12 -0.88 -6.51
CA PHE A 72 -11.73 0.52 -6.26
C PHE A 72 -12.54 1.21 -5.16
N LYS A 73 -13.57 0.54 -4.62
CA LYS A 73 -14.48 1.05 -3.58
C LYS A 73 -15.00 2.45 -3.92
N VAL A 74 -15.70 2.51 -5.04
CA VAL A 74 -16.38 3.69 -5.56
C VAL A 74 -17.85 3.36 -5.78
N ASP A 75 -18.74 4.32 -5.55
CA ASP A 75 -20.18 4.03 -5.48
C ASP A 75 -20.81 3.88 -6.87
N ASP A 76 -20.27 4.54 -7.90
CA ASP A 76 -20.83 4.53 -9.25
C ASP A 76 -19.76 4.73 -10.34
N ALA A 77 -18.82 3.79 -10.47
CA ALA A 77 -18.09 3.68 -11.73
C ALA A 77 -19.05 3.10 -12.79
N HIS A 78 -19.88 3.98 -13.37
CA HIS A 78 -20.74 3.61 -14.47
C HIS A 78 -19.90 3.35 -15.71
N VAL A 79 -19.67 2.07 -16.00
CA VAL A 79 -19.44 1.64 -17.38
C VAL A 79 -20.65 2.10 -18.17
N SER A 80 -20.43 2.95 -19.18
CA SER A 80 -21.46 3.65 -19.94
C SER A 80 -22.64 2.73 -20.28
N HIS A 81 -23.79 2.97 -19.62
CA HIS A 81 -25.09 2.42 -19.99
C HIS A 81 -25.94 3.50 -20.66
N GLU A 82 -25.33 4.37 -21.48
CA GLU A 82 -26.11 5.35 -22.26
C GLU A 82 -27.09 4.66 -23.22
N GLN A 83 -26.84 3.38 -23.54
CA GLN A 83 -27.80 2.37 -23.99
C GLN A 83 -27.23 0.97 -23.66
N SER A 84 -28.07 0.02 -23.26
CA SER A 84 -27.64 -1.37 -23.03
C SER A 84 -26.84 -1.89 -24.24
N GLY A 85 -25.53 -2.14 -24.03
CA GLY A 85 -24.66 -2.76 -25.02
C GLY A 85 -23.85 -1.83 -25.91
N VAL A 86 -23.75 -0.52 -25.64
CA VAL A 86 -22.83 0.38 -26.35
C VAL A 86 -21.80 0.94 -25.37
N SER A 87 -20.57 0.42 -25.41
CA SER A 87 -19.42 1.05 -24.76
C SER A 87 -18.46 1.64 -25.80
N ASP A 88 -18.01 2.87 -25.53
CA ASP A 88 -16.92 3.51 -26.26
C ASP A 88 -15.62 3.33 -25.49
N ILE A 89 -14.73 2.47 -26.03
CA ILE A 89 -13.42 2.18 -25.45
C ILE A 89 -12.56 3.45 -25.24
N ASN A 90 -12.82 4.53 -25.99
CA ASN A 90 -12.08 5.78 -25.86
C ASN A 90 -12.56 6.64 -24.69
N GLN A 91 -13.78 6.40 -24.21
CA GLN A 91 -14.31 7.11 -23.05
C GLN A 91 -13.58 6.66 -21.79
N GLU A 92 -13.09 7.64 -21.03
CA GLU A 92 -12.43 7.40 -19.75
C GLU A 92 -13.46 7.30 -18.63
N ILE A 93 -13.48 6.16 -17.94
CA ILE A 93 -14.24 5.97 -16.71
C ILE A 93 -13.33 6.37 -15.55
N ILE A 94 -13.67 7.49 -14.91
CA ILE A 94 -12.95 8.07 -13.77
C ILE A 94 -13.89 8.25 -12.59
N SER A 95 -13.35 8.30 -11.36
CA SER A 95 -14.13 8.57 -10.16
C SER A 95 -13.62 9.81 -9.42
N LYS A 96 -14.53 10.64 -8.93
CA LYS A 96 -14.20 11.75 -8.02
C LYS A 96 -13.73 11.26 -6.66
N GLN A 97 -14.15 10.06 -6.25
CA GLN A 97 -13.76 9.45 -4.98
C GLN A 97 -12.35 8.84 -5.05
N ASN A 98 -11.84 8.57 -6.24
CA ASN A 98 -10.53 7.96 -6.46
C ASN A 98 -9.97 8.37 -7.83
N SER A 99 -9.11 9.37 -7.82
CA SER A 99 -8.48 9.88 -9.05
C SER A 99 -7.27 9.07 -9.52
N ARG A 100 -6.93 7.97 -8.85
CA ARG A 100 -5.68 7.20 -9.08
C ARG A 100 -5.82 6.10 -10.12
N PHE A 101 -7.01 5.92 -10.68
CA PHE A 101 -7.24 4.98 -11.77
C PHE A 101 -8.04 5.62 -12.91
N VAL A 102 -7.90 5.03 -14.09
CA VAL A 102 -8.77 5.24 -15.25
C VAL A 102 -9.13 3.89 -15.82
N ILE A 103 -10.42 3.64 -16.04
CA ILE A 103 -10.89 2.43 -16.71
C ILE A 103 -11.34 2.77 -18.13
N HIS A 104 -10.99 1.89 -19.05
CA HIS A 104 -11.60 1.81 -20.38
C HIS A 104 -12.47 0.58 -20.43
N ASP A 105 -13.69 0.72 -20.91
CA ASP A 105 -14.58 -0.41 -21.11
C ASP A 105 -14.71 -0.74 -22.59
N SER A 106 -14.48 -2.00 -22.93
CA SER A 106 -14.75 -2.55 -24.24
C SER A 106 -15.83 -3.62 -24.14
N GLN A 107 -16.65 -3.69 -25.17
CA GLN A 107 -17.49 -4.85 -25.39
C GLN A 107 -16.62 -6.10 -25.56
N GLY A 108 -17.17 -7.26 -25.20
CA GLY A 108 -16.58 -8.55 -25.52
C GLY A 108 -16.71 -8.85 -27.01
N PHE A 109 -16.09 -9.93 -27.46
CA PHE A 109 -16.19 -10.32 -28.85
C PHE A 109 -17.40 -11.24 -29.06
N ALA A 110 -18.19 -10.96 -30.09
CA ALA A 110 -19.27 -11.83 -30.54
C ALA A 110 -18.86 -12.62 -31.80
N ALA A 111 -19.50 -13.77 -32.01
CA ALA A 111 -19.25 -14.63 -33.16
C ALA A 111 -19.41 -13.87 -34.49
N GLY A 112 -18.34 -13.81 -35.28
CA GLY A 112 -18.30 -13.15 -36.59
C GLY A 112 -18.12 -11.62 -36.54
N GLU A 113 -18.01 -11.02 -35.35
CA GLU A 113 -17.79 -9.59 -35.19
C GLU A 113 -16.30 -9.24 -35.30
N THR A 114 -15.93 -8.52 -36.36
CA THR A 114 -14.54 -8.07 -36.61
C THR A 114 -14.29 -6.63 -36.18
N GLN A 115 -15.35 -5.81 -36.11
CA GLN A 115 -15.23 -4.38 -35.83
C GLN A 115 -14.73 -4.11 -34.40
N ASN A 116 -15.29 -4.77 -33.40
CA ASN A 116 -14.87 -4.61 -32.01
C ASN A 116 -13.43 -5.13 -31.80
N PHE A 117 -13.07 -6.25 -32.43
CA PHE A 117 -11.71 -6.78 -32.42
C PHE A 117 -10.68 -5.78 -32.92
N GLU A 118 -10.90 -5.20 -34.11
CA GLU A 118 -10.00 -4.18 -34.67
C GLU A 118 -9.99 -2.89 -33.84
N THR A 119 -11.13 -2.54 -33.23
CA THR A 119 -11.25 -1.38 -32.32
C THR A 119 -10.36 -1.55 -31.09
N VAL A 120 -10.43 -2.71 -30.42
CA VAL A 120 -9.59 -3.06 -29.26
C VAL A 120 -8.11 -3.08 -29.66
N LYS A 121 -7.77 -3.76 -30.76
CA LYS A 121 -6.39 -3.86 -31.26
C LYS A 121 -5.79 -2.49 -31.53
N LYS A 122 -6.53 -1.62 -32.23
CA LYS A 122 -6.10 -0.25 -32.50
C LYS A 122 -5.93 0.55 -31.20
N PHE A 123 -6.89 0.43 -30.28
CA PHE A 123 -6.83 1.14 -29.00
C PHE A 123 -5.58 0.77 -28.19
N ILE A 124 -5.27 -0.53 -28.07
CA ILE A 124 -4.08 -1.01 -27.35
C ILE A 124 -2.81 -0.43 -27.97
N LYS A 125 -2.70 -0.50 -29.30
CA LYS A 125 -1.55 0.06 -30.04
C LYS A 125 -1.43 1.58 -29.86
N ASP A 126 -2.54 2.31 -29.97
CA ASP A 126 -2.58 3.76 -29.80
C ASP A 126 -2.20 4.18 -28.37
N ARG A 127 -2.57 3.38 -27.36
CA ARG A 127 -2.20 3.60 -25.95
C ARG A 127 -0.74 3.27 -25.68
N ALA A 128 -0.20 2.18 -26.25
CA ALA A 128 1.21 1.80 -26.11
C ALA A 128 2.16 2.88 -26.65
N GLN A 129 1.74 3.60 -27.70
CA GLN A 129 2.52 4.67 -28.33
C GLN A 129 2.45 6.03 -27.62
N ARG A 130 1.70 6.16 -26.52
CA ARG A 130 1.58 7.44 -25.82
C ARG A 130 2.91 7.85 -25.17
N PRO A 131 3.30 9.13 -25.23
CA PRO A 131 4.57 9.58 -24.67
C PRO A 131 4.57 9.55 -23.14
N GLU A 132 3.46 9.94 -22.51
CA GLU A 132 3.31 10.00 -21.05
C GLU A 132 2.80 8.67 -20.49
N LEU A 133 3.40 8.20 -19.39
CA LEU A 133 3.05 6.91 -18.76
C LEU A 133 1.57 6.86 -18.33
N LYS A 134 1.04 7.96 -17.77
CA LYS A 134 -0.37 8.08 -17.36
C LYS A 134 -1.38 7.83 -18.50
N ASP A 135 -0.95 7.99 -19.74
CA ASP A 135 -1.79 7.81 -20.94
C ASP A 135 -1.63 6.44 -21.58
N ARG A 136 -0.61 5.66 -21.17
CA ARG A 136 -0.40 4.28 -21.58
C ARG A 136 -1.34 3.33 -20.84
N LEU A 137 -1.56 2.17 -21.44
CA LEU A 137 -2.30 1.08 -20.82
C LEU A 137 -1.36 0.28 -19.91
N HIS A 138 -1.80 -0.03 -18.69
CA HIS A 138 -0.95 -0.70 -17.70
C HIS A 138 -1.34 -2.16 -17.48
N ALA A 139 -2.62 -2.49 -17.64
CA ALA A 139 -3.11 -3.86 -17.57
C ALA A 139 -4.41 -4.02 -18.39
N ILE A 140 -4.69 -5.25 -18.78
CA ILE A 140 -5.96 -5.66 -19.39
C ILE A 140 -6.61 -6.69 -18.48
N TRP A 141 -7.87 -6.47 -18.12
CA TRP A 141 -8.69 -7.49 -17.50
C TRP A 141 -9.68 -8.04 -18.51
N PHE A 142 -9.50 -9.32 -18.85
CA PHE A 142 -10.39 -10.04 -19.74
C PHE A 142 -11.46 -10.75 -18.90
N CYS A 143 -12.60 -10.09 -18.71
CA CYS A 143 -13.69 -10.54 -17.86
C CYS A 143 -14.58 -11.57 -18.56
N MET A 144 -14.66 -12.76 -17.98
CA MET A 144 -15.57 -13.82 -18.43
C MET A 144 -16.44 -14.28 -17.27
N GLU A 145 -17.71 -14.51 -17.53
CA GLU A 145 -18.60 -15.14 -16.57
C GLU A 145 -18.31 -16.65 -16.51
N ILE A 146 -18.17 -17.20 -15.30
CA ILE A 146 -18.04 -18.65 -15.13
C ILE A 146 -19.34 -19.30 -15.62
N PRO A 147 -19.27 -20.20 -16.62
CA PRO A 147 -20.45 -20.73 -17.26
C PRO A 147 -21.21 -21.62 -16.29
N THR A 148 -22.48 -21.30 -16.07
CA THR A 148 -23.40 -22.13 -15.28
C THR A 148 -24.19 -23.10 -16.16
N GLU A 149 -24.06 -23.04 -17.47
CA GLU A 149 -24.72 -23.92 -18.44
C GLU A 149 -23.69 -24.48 -19.42
N ASN A 150 -24.07 -25.56 -20.13
CA ASN A 150 -23.19 -26.18 -21.10
C ASN A 150 -23.09 -25.28 -22.34
N GLY A 151 -21.94 -24.64 -22.53
CA GLY A 151 -21.64 -23.80 -23.68
C GLY A 151 -20.13 -23.63 -23.85
N ALA A 152 -19.69 -23.25 -25.06
CA ALA A 152 -18.29 -22.90 -25.28
C ALA A 152 -17.98 -21.60 -24.54
N LEU A 153 -17.01 -21.65 -23.63
CA LEU A 153 -16.57 -20.49 -22.85
C LEU A 153 -15.86 -19.45 -23.73
N PHE A 154 -14.99 -19.92 -24.63
CA PHE A 154 -14.22 -19.09 -25.55
C PHE A 154 -14.75 -19.23 -26.97
N GLU A 155 -14.99 -18.10 -27.61
CA GLU A 155 -15.30 -18.00 -29.03
C GLU A 155 -14.02 -17.80 -29.87
N THR A 156 -14.11 -17.96 -31.18
CA THR A 156 -12.96 -17.78 -32.10
C THR A 156 -12.31 -16.41 -31.96
N ALA A 157 -13.10 -15.35 -31.77
CA ALA A 157 -12.57 -14.00 -31.62
C ALA A 157 -11.83 -13.80 -30.29
N ASP A 158 -12.24 -14.50 -29.21
CA ASP A 158 -11.50 -14.51 -27.95
C ASP A 158 -10.11 -15.16 -28.15
N GLN A 159 -10.05 -16.26 -28.90
CA GLN A 159 -8.80 -16.95 -29.22
C GLN A 159 -7.86 -16.04 -30.02
N SER A 160 -8.38 -15.39 -31.06
CA SER A 160 -7.60 -14.44 -31.87
C SER A 160 -7.09 -13.26 -31.04
N PHE A 161 -7.78 -12.87 -29.96
CA PHE A 161 -7.31 -11.80 -29.08
C PHE A 161 -6.06 -12.23 -28.29
N PHE A 162 -6.03 -13.46 -27.78
CA PHE A 162 -4.87 -13.96 -27.03
C PHE A 162 -3.62 -14.18 -27.91
N GLU A 163 -3.79 -14.22 -29.24
CA GLU A 163 -2.69 -14.32 -30.20
C GLU A 163 -2.14 -12.95 -30.65
N LEU A 164 -2.80 -11.84 -30.25
CA LEU A 164 -2.33 -10.50 -30.61
C LEU A 164 -1.02 -10.14 -29.91
N ASP A 165 -0.22 -9.31 -30.57
CA ASP A 165 0.83 -8.55 -29.89
C ASP A 165 0.17 -7.42 -29.09
N LEU A 166 0.22 -7.54 -27.77
CA LEU A 166 -0.39 -6.62 -26.82
C LEU A 166 0.61 -5.59 -26.28
N GLU A 167 1.74 -5.39 -26.97
CA GLU A 167 2.71 -4.32 -26.67
C GLU A 167 3.27 -4.41 -25.23
N ASN A 168 3.45 -5.64 -24.73
CA ASN A 168 3.85 -5.97 -23.35
C ASN A 168 2.85 -5.56 -22.26
N VAL A 169 1.61 -5.21 -22.61
CA VAL A 169 0.57 -4.98 -21.61
C VAL A 169 0.09 -6.33 -21.07
N PRO A 170 0.17 -6.58 -19.75
CA PRO A 170 -0.24 -7.86 -19.17
C PRO A 170 -1.75 -8.05 -19.28
N VAL A 171 -2.17 -9.28 -19.59
CA VAL A 171 -3.57 -9.72 -19.59
C VAL A 171 -3.81 -10.62 -18.40
N ILE A 172 -4.80 -10.25 -17.59
CA ILE A 172 -5.35 -11.11 -16.53
C ILE A 172 -6.75 -11.55 -16.96
N VAL A 173 -6.96 -12.86 -17.10
CA VAL A 173 -8.29 -13.43 -17.35
C VAL A 173 -9.06 -13.49 -16.04
N VAL A 174 -10.14 -12.72 -15.94
CA VAL A 174 -10.93 -12.59 -14.72
C VAL A 174 -12.24 -13.36 -14.87
N PHE A 175 -12.30 -14.53 -14.23
CA PHE A 175 -13.48 -15.37 -14.15
C PHE A 175 -14.43 -14.88 -13.07
N THR A 176 -15.44 -14.14 -13.47
CA THR A 176 -16.41 -13.48 -12.57
C THR A 176 -17.56 -14.41 -12.18
N LYS A 177 -18.35 -13.96 -11.19
CA LYS A 177 -19.56 -14.63 -10.68
C LYS A 177 -19.30 -16.04 -10.14
N TYR A 178 -18.14 -16.25 -9.52
CA TYR A 178 -17.81 -17.52 -8.87
C TYR A 178 -18.84 -17.96 -7.83
N ASP A 179 -19.52 -17.01 -7.19
CA ASP A 179 -20.61 -17.28 -6.28
C ASP A 179 -21.83 -17.94 -6.93
N LEU A 180 -22.11 -17.67 -8.21
CA LEU A 180 -23.22 -18.32 -8.91
C LEU A 180 -22.92 -19.79 -9.19
N LEU A 181 -21.65 -20.13 -9.48
CA LEU A 181 -21.22 -21.52 -9.57
C LEU A 181 -21.43 -22.26 -8.24
N ILE A 182 -21.01 -21.66 -7.12
CA ILE A 182 -21.21 -22.24 -5.80
C ILE A 182 -22.70 -22.45 -5.51
N SER A 183 -23.53 -21.40 -5.66
CA SER A 183 -24.96 -21.51 -5.39
C SER A 183 -25.66 -22.55 -6.28
N LYS A 184 -25.25 -22.69 -7.55
CA LYS A 184 -25.75 -23.77 -8.42
C LYS A 184 -25.38 -25.15 -7.87
N LEU A 185 -24.13 -25.34 -7.44
CA LEU A 185 -23.66 -26.63 -6.93
C LEU A 185 -24.32 -27.01 -5.61
N GLU A 186 -24.59 -26.02 -4.74
CA GLU A 186 -25.36 -26.18 -3.50
C GLU A 186 -26.78 -26.66 -3.81
N MET A 187 -27.49 -26.01 -4.75
CA MET A 187 -28.86 -26.42 -5.14
C MET A 187 -28.93 -27.82 -5.77
N GLN A 188 -27.82 -28.30 -6.35
CA GLN A 188 -27.76 -29.61 -7.00
C GLN A 188 -27.34 -30.74 -6.07
N ALA A 189 -26.88 -30.43 -4.86
CA ALA A 189 -26.50 -31.43 -3.88
C ALA A 189 -27.72 -31.85 -3.06
N THR A 190 -27.85 -33.15 -2.78
CA THR A 190 -28.86 -33.69 -1.85
C THR A 190 -28.29 -33.68 -0.44
N ASP A 191 -29.06 -33.17 0.51
CA ASP A 191 -28.60 -32.73 1.83
C ASP A 191 -28.87 -33.81 2.90
N ASP A 192 -27.84 -34.54 3.31
CA ASP A 192 -27.87 -35.54 4.40
C ASP A 192 -26.55 -35.57 5.22
N VAL A 193 -25.72 -34.51 5.13
CA VAL A 193 -24.34 -34.47 5.69
C VAL A 193 -24.15 -33.25 6.60
N ASP A 194 -23.14 -33.28 7.47
CA ASP A 194 -22.73 -32.14 8.31
C ASP A 194 -22.36 -30.89 7.48
N ASP A 195 -22.69 -29.70 8.01
CA ASP A 195 -22.56 -28.41 7.33
C ASP A 195 -21.12 -28.11 6.83
N GLU A 196 -20.09 -28.50 7.58
CA GLU A 196 -18.69 -28.21 7.19
C GLU A 196 -18.16 -29.20 6.15
N GLU A 197 -18.53 -30.47 6.27
CA GLU A 197 -18.23 -31.48 5.25
C GLU A 197 -18.92 -31.13 3.93
N PHE A 198 -20.17 -30.67 3.98
CA PHE A 198 -20.92 -30.18 2.83
C PHE A 198 -20.21 -29.00 2.15
N LYS A 199 -19.82 -27.96 2.90
CA LYS A 199 -19.10 -26.80 2.34
C LYS A 199 -17.79 -27.19 1.67
N ASN A 200 -17.01 -28.09 2.27
CA ASN A 200 -15.75 -28.57 1.70
C ASN A 200 -15.98 -29.39 0.43
N PHE A 201 -17.00 -30.25 0.43
CA PHE A 201 -17.41 -31.00 -0.76
C PHE A 201 -17.81 -30.06 -1.91
N ILE A 202 -18.66 -29.06 -1.65
CA ILE A 202 -19.07 -28.06 -2.66
C ILE A 202 -17.85 -27.29 -3.18
N ARG A 203 -16.95 -26.86 -2.29
CA ARG A 203 -15.71 -26.16 -2.68
C ARG A 203 -14.86 -27.01 -3.62
N GLN A 204 -14.65 -28.28 -3.29
CA GLN A 204 -13.86 -29.20 -4.14
C GLN A 204 -14.54 -29.44 -5.49
N LYS A 205 -15.87 -29.63 -5.50
CA LYS A 205 -16.65 -29.79 -6.72
C LYS A 205 -16.57 -28.53 -7.61
N ALA A 206 -16.60 -27.35 -7.00
CA ALA A 206 -16.46 -26.08 -7.70
C ALA A 206 -15.06 -25.88 -8.27
N GLU A 207 -14.00 -26.28 -7.55
CA GLU A 207 -12.63 -26.24 -8.04
C GLU A 207 -12.47 -27.14 -9.28
N ASN A 208 -12.94 -28.39 -9.19
CA ASN A 208 -12.87 -29.33 -10.31
C ASN A 208 -13.66 -28.81 -11.52
N PHE A 209 -14.86 -28.26 -11.30
CA PHE A 209 -15.65 -27.65 -12.36
C PHE A 209 -14.91 -26.47 -13.01
N PHE A 210 -14.32 -25.61 -12.19
CA PHE A 210 -13.58 -24.44 -12.65
C PHE A 210 -12.34 -24.84 -13.45
N GLU A 211 -11.56 -25.82 -12.99
CA GLU A 211 -10.39 -26.30 -13.71
C GLU A 211 -10.78 -26.89 -15.07
N GLU A 212 -11.80 -27.75 -15.11
CA GLU A 212 -12.24 -28.42 -16.35
C GLU A 212 -12.91 -27.49 -17.36
N THR A 213 -13.70 -26.53 -16.88
CA THR A 213 -14.57 -25.71 -17.74
C THR A 213 -13.95 -24.37 -18.07
N CYS A 214 -13.06 -23.85 -17.22
CA CYS A 214 -12.45 -22.53 -17.39
C CYS A 214 -10.96 -22.64 -17.70
N VAL A 215 -10.19 -23.24 -16.79
CA VAL A 215 -8.73 -23.21 -16.86
C VAL A 215 -8.17 -24.07 -17.98
N ARG A 216 -8.66 -25.31 -18.13
CA ARG A 216 -8.18 -26.23 -19.17
C ARG A 216 -8.46 -25.70 -20.59
N PRO A 217 -9.67 -25.18 -20.92
CA PRO A 217 -9.91 -24.53 -22.20
C PRO A 217 -9.03 -23.29 -22.40
N MET A 218 -8.84 -22.47 -21.37
CA MET A 218 -7.98 -21.28 -21.46
C MET A 218 -6.53 -21.67 -21.77
N ARG A 219 -5.97 -22.64 -21.05
CA ARG A 219 -4.59 -23.13 -21.25
C ARG A 219 -4.38 -23.77 -22.63
N ALA A 220 -5.44 -24.28 -23.25
CA ALA A 220 -5.38 -24.79 -24.62
C ALA A 220 -5.23 -23.66 -25.66
N ILE A 221 -5.62 -22.43 -25.30
CA ILE A 221 -5.56 -21.24 -26.15
C ILE A 221 -4.29 -20.43 -25.85
N THR A 222 -4.02 -20.16 -24.57
CA THR A 222 -2.89 -19.36 -24.11
C THR A 222 -2.31 -19.90 -22.81
N SER A 223 -0.98 -20.01 -22.75
CA SER A 223 -0.25 -20.39 -21.55
C SER A 223 0.46 -19.22 -20.87
N THR A 224 0.40 -18.02 -21.47
CA THR A 224 1.13 -16.83 -21.00
C THR A 224 0.29 -15.92 -20.12
N CYS A 225 -1.05 -16.03 -20.17
CA CYS A 225 -1.94 -15.17 -19.41
C CYS A 225 -2.18 -15.70 -17.99
N SER A 226 -2.07 -14.81 -17.00
CA SER A 226 -2.56 -15.07 -15.64
C SER A 226 -4.09 -15.15 -15.63
N TYR A 227 -4.65 -15.85 -14.64
CA TYR A 227 -6.08 -15.93 -14.44
C TYR A 227 -6.46 -15.92 -12.96
N VAL A 228 -7.69 -15.48 -12.69
CA VAL A 228 -8.24 -15.47 -11.34
C VAL A 228 -9.74 -15.66 -11.38
N LYS A 229 -10.30 -16.36 -10.39
CA LYS A 229 -11.74 -16.42 -10.15
C LYS A 229 -12.14 -15.42 -9.07
N VAL A 230 -13.21 -14.68 -9.33
CA VAL A 230 -13.65 -13.57 -8.49
C VAL A 230 -15.14 -13.69 -8.19
N SER A 231 -15.48 -13.45 -6.93
CA SER A 231 -16.82 -13.11 -6.48
C SER A 231 -16.76 -11.78 -5.77
N ILE A 232 -17.75 -10.93 -6.02
CA ILE A 232 -17.90 -9.64 -5.35
C ILE A 232 -18.76 -9.74 -4.08
N LYS A 233 -19.27 -10.93 -3.74
CA LYS A 233 -20.04 -11.12 -2.51
C LYS A 233 -19.13 -10.94 -1.30
N GLU A 234 -19.54 -10.09 -0.37
CA GLU A 234 -18.81 -9.81 0.86
C GLU A 234 -19.13 -10.84 1.96
N THR A 235 -18.81 -12.10 1.70
CA THR A 235 -18.85 -13.17 2.72
C THR A 235 -17.44 -13.68 2.98
N ASP A 236 -17.21 -14.28 4.15
CA ASP A 236 -15.89 -14.83 4.51
C ASP A 236 -15.41 -15.88 3.49
N TYR A 237 -16.33 -16.59 2.84
CA TYR A 237 -16.02 -17.57 1.81
C TYR A 237 -15.39 -16.96 0.55
N TYR A 238 -15.86 -15.77 0.12
CA TYR A 238 -15.39 -15.12 -1.11
C TYR A 238 -14.37 -14.01 -0.85
N ARG A 239 -14.13 -13.68 0.42
CA ARG A 239 -13.31 -12.54 0.86
C ARG A 239 -11.99 -12.43 0.10
N ASN A 240 -11.30 -13.56 -0.07
CA ASN A 240 -9.97 -13.62 -0.68
C ASN A 240 -10.01 -13.60 -2.21
N THR A 241 -11.16 -13.82 -2.85
CA THR A 241 -11.21 -13.91 -4.33
C THR A 241 -10.89 -12.56 -4.99
N LEU A 242 -11.31 -11.46 -4.38
CA LEU A 242 -10.95 -10.11 -4.83
C LEU A 242 -9.49 -9.77 -4.50
N ASP A 243 -8.99 -10.20 -3.33
CA ASP A 243 -7.57 -10.06 -2.96
C ASP A 243 -6.66 -10.83 -3.92
N ASN A 244 -7.09 -11.99 -4.43
CA ASN A 244 -6.38 -12.73 -5.46
C ASN A 244 -6.30 -11.94 -6.76
N LEU A 245 -7.36 -11.24 -7.18
CA LEU A 245 -7.29 -10.37 -8.37
C LEU A 245 -6.29 -9.23 -8.16
N VAL A 246 -6.28 -8.64 -6.96
CA VAL A 246 -5.31 -7.60 -6.63
C VAL A 246 -3.88 -8.12 -6.67
N SER A 247 -3.65 -9.31 -6.12
CA SER A 247 -2.35 -9.96 -6.08
C SER A 247 -1.88 -10.38 -7.47
N GLU A 248 -2.74 -10.99 -8.29
CA GLU A 248 -2.42 -11.37 -9.67
C GLU A 248 -2.10 -10.14 -10.53
N THR A 249 -2.87 -9.05 -10.39
CA THR A 249 -2.58 -7.81 -11.09
C THR A 249 -1.22 -7.25 -10.64
N LYS A 250 -0.93 -7.22 -9.34
CA LYS A 250 0.37 -6.79 -8.78
C LYS A 250 1.53 -7.58 -9.37
N ASN A 251 1.41 -8.91 -9.42
CA ASN A 251 2.47 -9.82 -9.88
C ASN A 251 2.82 -9.67 -11.37
N ASN A 252 1.89 -9.13 -12.16
CA ASN A 252 2.08 -8.90 -13.59
C ASN A 252 2.54 -7.47 -13.94
N LEU A 253 2.67 -6.59 -12.95
CA LEU A 253 3.13 -5.21 -13.13
C LEU A 253 4.62 -5.07 -12.77
N ASP A 254 5.29 -4.09 -13.39
CA ASP A 254 6.67 -3.75 -13.05
C ASP A 254 6.81 -3.10 -11.66
N GLU A 255 8.06 -2.91 -11.21
CA GLU A 255 8.41 -2.42 -9.88
C GLU A 255 7.83 -1.03 -9.54
N HIS A 256 7.57 -0.19 -10.54
CA HIS A 256 7.03 1.15 -10.35
C HIS A 256 5.49 1.13 -10.42
N MET A 257 4.95 0.37 -11.37
CA MET A 257 3.52 0.30 -11.63
C MET A 257 2.76 -0.48 -10.56
N TRP A 258 3.39 -1.47 -9.90
CA TRP A 258 2.68 -2.19 -8.82
C TRP A 258 2.43 -1.31 -7.59
N ILE A 259 3.29 -0.32 -7.29
CA ILE A 259 3.04 0.63 -6.19
C ILE A 259 1.89 1.57 -6.58
N LEU A 260 1.86 2.04 -7.83
CA LEU A 260 0.75 2.84 -8.33
C LEU A 260 -0.57 2.04 -8.30
N TRP A 261 -0.52 0.76 -8.67
CA TRP A 261 -1.63 -0.17 -8.51
C TRP A 261 -2.06 -0.30 -7.06
N ALA A 262 -1.11 -0.48 -6.14
CA ALA A 262 -1.38 -0.56 -4.72
C ALA A 262 -2.07 0.70 -4.22
N ILE A 263 -1.66 1.89 -4.66
CA ILE A 263 -2.31 3.18 -4.36
C ILE A 263 -3.74 3.24 -4.94
N ALA A 264 -3.91 2.82 -6.19
CA ALA A 264 -5.17 2.92 -6.91
C ALA A 264 -6.27 1.99 -6.35
N GLN A 265 -5.95 0.71 -6.14
CA GLN A 265 -6.89 -0.28 -5.62
C GLN A 265 -7.30 0.02 -4.16
N ARG A 266 -8.51 -0.34 -3.75
CA ARG A 266 -9.02 -0.19 -2.37
C ARG A 266 -9.67 -1.48 -1.84
N ALA A 267 -9.33 -2.63 -2.42
CA ALA A 267 -9.88 -3.92 -2.05
C ALA A 267 -8.99 -4.72 -1.09
N SER A 268 -7.68 -4.54 -1.19
CA SER A 268 -6.69 -5.36 -0.47
C SER A 268 -5.86 -4.53 0.50
N VAL A 269 -6.00 -4.84 1.79
CA VAL A 269 -5.10 -4.35 2.85
C VAL A 269 -3.68 -4.83 2.62
N GLU A 270 -3.55 -6.07 2.16
CA GLU A 270 -2.26 -6.74 2.05
C GLU A 270 -1.34 -6.04 1.06
N THR A 271 -1.90 -5.67 -0.08
CA THR A 271 -1.16 -4.90 -1.08
C THR A 271 -0.85 -3.46 -0.60
N LYS A 272 -1.69 -2.86 0.27
CA LYS A 272 -1.41 -1.54 0.87
C LYS A 272 -0.24 -1.58 1.83
N ILE A 273 -0.19 -2.60 2.70
CA ILE A 273 0.90 -2.78 3.67
C ILE A 273 2.22 -3.01 2.93
N ASP A 274 2.22 -3.91 1.94
CA ASP A 274 3.40 -4.17 1.11
C ASP A 274 3.91 -2.88 0.44
N ALA A 275 3.01 -2.06 -0.11
CA ALA A 275 3.37 -0.78 -0.73
C ALA A 275 3.90 0.24 0.29
N CYS A 276 3.32 0.32 1.50
CA CYS A 276 3.84 1.16 2.58
C CYS A 276 5.26 0.76 2.96
N ILE A 277 5.53 -0.54 3.03
CA ILE A 277 6.85 -1.09 3.32
C ILE A 277 7.86 -0.71 2.23
N GLU A 278 7.47 -0.86 0.97
CA GLU A 278 8.34 -0.54 -0.17
C GLU A 278 8.62 0.97 -0.28
N VAL A 279 7.58 1.80 -0.17
CA VAL A 279 7.67 3.26 -0.15
C VAL A 279 8.60 3.75 0.96
N GLY A 280 8.47 3.17 2.16
CA GLY A 280 9.33 3.48 3.29
C GLY A 280 10.77 3.04 3.06
N ARG A 281 10.99 1.82 2.53
CA ARG A 281 12.32 1.27 2.22
C ARG A 281 13.12 2.15 1.27
N ARG A 282 12.50 2.71 0.23
CA ARG A 282 13.18 3.47 -0.83
C ARG A 282 13.79 4.79 -0.39
N LYS A 283 13.28 5.42 0.67
CA LYS A 283 13.74 6.74 1.13
C LYS A 283 14.08 6.75 2.61
N TYR A 284 13.09 6.99 3.46
CA TYR A 284 13.31 7.40 4.85
C TYR A 284 13.58 6.22 5.81
N TRP A 285 13.15 4.98 5.51
CA TRP A 285 13.55 3.83 6.33
C TRP A 285 15.00 3.41 6.09
N SER A 286 15.61 3.79 4.96
CA SER A 286 17.05 3.61 4.74
C SER A 286 17.87 4.43 5.75
N GLY A 287 17.35 5.58 6.19
CA GLY A 287 17.90 6.39 7.28
C GLY A 287 17.98 5.64 8.62
N LEU A 288 17.09 4.66 8.86
CA LEU A 288 17.16 3.78 10.05
C LEU A 288 18.35 2.82 9.97
N VAL A 289 18.79 2.46 8.75
CA VAL A 289 19.96 1.61 8.48
C VAL A 289 21.26 2.40 8.63
N THR A 290 21.30 3.65 8.15
CA THR A 290 22.49 4.50 8.16
C THR A 290 22.68 5.30 9.45
N GLY A 291 21.68 5.29 10.35
CA GLY A 291 21.80 5.85 11.70
C GLY A 291 21.37 7.31 11.86
N LEU A 292 20.22 7.65 11.26
CA LEU A 292 19.43 8.89 11.44
C LEU A 292 20.26 10.18 11.45
N HIS A 293 20.57 10.66 10.26
CA HIS A 293 21.14 11.97 10.02
C HIS A 293 20.12 12.84 9.26
N PHE A 294 19.46 13.77 9.95
CA PHE A 294 18.54 14.76 9.35
C PHE A 294 19.08 16.18 9.54
N PRO A 295 20.12 16.59 8.80
CA PRO A 295 20.74 17.89 8.97
C PRO A 295 19.77 18.99 8.51
N GLY A 296 19.38 19.86 9.44
CA GLY A 296 18.53 21.04 9.16
C GLY A 296 17.02 20.80 9.18
N LYS A 297 16.54 19.57 9.43
CA LYS A 297 15.10 19.26 9.58
C LYS A 297 14.83 18.59 10.93
N ASN A 298 13.76 19.02 11.62
CA ASN A 298 13.40 18.47 12.93
C ASN A 298 12.59 17.16 12.77
N LEU A 299 12.58 16.31 13.81
CA LEU A 299 11.86 15.03 13.82
C LEU A 299 10.40 15.15 13.38
N ASN A 300 9.73 16.26 13.74
CA ASN A 300 8.36 16.54 13.35
C ASN A 300 8.18 16.64 11.82
N GLN A 301 9.11 17.27 11.10
CA GLN A 301 9.08 17.31 9.64
C GLN A 301 9.24 15.92 9.02
N CYS A 302 10.09 15.06 9.59
CA CYS A 302 10.23 13.68 9.14
C CYS A 302 8.94 12.88 9.36
N LEU A 303 8.39 12.91 10.59
CA LEU A 303 7.13 12.23 10.91
C LEU A 303 5.97 12.71 10.02
N LYS A 304 5.92 14.01 9.69
CA LYS A 304 4.93 14.55 8.75
C LYS A 304 5.04 13.91 7.37
N ILE A 305 6.26 13.79 6.81
CA ILE A 305 6.47 13.20 5.48
C ILE A 305 6.10 11.72 5.49
N ILE A 306 6.54 10.98 6.52
CA ILE A 306 6.18 9.57 6.71
C ILE A 306 4.66 9.40 6.77
N HIS A 307 4.01 10.24 7.57
CA HIS A 307 2.56 10.23 7.71
C HIS A 307 1.88 10.50 6.37
N ASP A 308 2.25 11.57 5.69
CA ASP A 308 1.64 11.97 4.42
C ASP A 308 1.85 10.89 3.33
N ASP A 309 3.02 10.24 3.28
CA ASP A 309 3.32 9.11 2.39
C ASP A 309 2.46 7.87 2.69
N LEU A 310 2.35 7.49 3.97
CA LEU A 310 1.50 6.35 4.35
C LEU A 310 0.04 6.63 3.98
N ILE A 311 -0.50 7.81 4.33
CA ILE A 311 -1.87 8.18 3.95
C ILE A 311 -2.07 8.16 2.42
N ALA A 312 -1.08 8.61 1.65
CA ALA A 312 -1.15 8.57 0.19
C ALA A 312 -1.20 7.15 -0.37
N VAL A 313 -0.47 6.19 0.21
CA VAL A 313 -0.54 4.76 -0.19
C VAL A 313 -1.93 4.19 0.06
N TRP A 314 -2.50 4.46 1.23
CA TRP A 314 -3.84 3.97 1.56
C TRP A 314 -4.93 4.58 0.68
N ASN A 315 -4.75 5.84 0.27
CA ASN A 315 -5.64 6.52 -0.67
C ASN A 315 -7.11 6.39 -0.25
N PHE A 316 -7.43 6.63 1.01
CA PHE A 316 -8.83 6.65 1.48
C PHE A 316 -9.64 7.75 0.78
N ASN A 317 -10.97 7.58 0.72
CA ASN A 317 -11.87 8.65 0.29
C ASN A 317 -11.98 9.70 1.42
N ASP A 318 -11.01 10.61 1.52
CA ASP A 318 -10.91 11.60 2.59
C ASP A 318 -10.93 13.04 2.01
N PRO A 319 -12.10 13.52 1.52
CA PRO A 319 -12.21 14.82 0.85
C PRO A 319 -11.95 16.00 1.80
N ASP A 320 -12.16 15.78 3.11
CA ASP A 320 -11.98 16.79 4.17
C ASP A 320 -10.53 16.77 4.73
N GLU A 321 -9.65 15.93 4.17
CA GLU A 321 -8.25 15.72 4.59
C GLU A 321 -8.07 15.48 6.10
N LEU A 322 -9.02 14.78 6.73
CA LEU A 322 -9.01 14.50 8.16
C LEU A 322 -7.80 13.67 8.57
N LEU A 323 -7.40 12.71 7.73
CA LEU A 323 -6.22 11.88 7.93
C LEU A 323 -4.91 12.64 7.73
N LYS A 324 -4.92 13.88 7.21
CA LYS A 324 -3.72 14.74 7.14
C LYS A 324 -3.80 15.93 8.09
N SER A 325 -4.92 16.05 8.82
CA SER A 325 -5.18 17.13 9.76
C SER A 325 -4.14 17.18 10.87
N GLN A 326 -3.95 18.37 11.45
CA GLN A 326 -3.08 18.54 12.61
C GLN A 326 -3.60 17.76 13.82
N GLY A 327 -4.92 17.65 13.99
CA GLY A 327 -5.53 16.90 15.08
C GLY A 327 -5.12 15.43 15.05
N PHE A 328 -5.26 14.77 13.89
CA PHE A 328 -4.88 13.36 13.76
C PHE A 328 -3.37 13.14 13.92
N LYS A 329 -2.53 14.03 13.37
CA LYS A 329 -1.08 13.99 13.57
C LYS A 329 -0.67 14.10 15.04
N LEU A 330 -1.35 14.96 15.81
CA LEU A 330 -1.15 15.05 17.26
C LEU A 330 -1.58 13.78 17.98
N SER A 331 -2.74 13.20 17.65
CA SER A 331 -3.16 11.92 18.22
C SER A 331 -2.15 10.80 17.96
N MET A 332 -1.58 10.72 16.76
CA MET A 332 -0.53 9.75 16.45
C MET A 332 0.78 10.03 17.19
N THR A 333 1.13 11.29 17.42
CA THR A 333 2.32 11.68 18.19
C THR A 333 2.12 11.32 19.67
N ASP A 334 0.96 11.61 20.22
CA ASP A 334 0.60 11.27 21.60
C ASP A 334 0.63 9.77 21.85
N MET A 335 0.24 8.98 20.84
CA MET A 335 0.28 7.53 20.90
C MET A 335 1.69 6.97 21.12
N VAL A 336 2.73 7.63 20.58
CA VAL A 336 4.12 7.14 20.68
C VAL A 336 4.90 7.78 21.82
N ASN A 337 4.32 8.71 22.57
CA ASN A 337 5.03 9.44 23.62
C ASN A 337 5.58 8.53 24.73
N ASP A 338 4.93 7.39 25.03
CA ASP A 338 5.42 6.45 26.05
C ASP A 338 6.68 5.67 25.61
N LEU A 339 7.06 5.73 24.32
CA LEU A 339 8.34 5.25 23.82
C LEU A 339 9.48 6.23 24.07
N ASP A 340 9.18 7.48 24.43
CA ASP A 340 10.20 8.46 24.76
C ASP A 340 10.80 8.19 26.15
N MET A 341 11.91 7.46 26.18
CA MET A 341 12.62 7.11 27.42
C MET A 341 13.28 8.32 28.13
N ARG A 342 13.20 9.53 27.56
CA ARG A 342 13.84 10.75 28.10
C ARG A 342 13.25 11.25 29.43
N GLU A 343 12.10 10.72 29.89
CA GLU A 343 11.48 11.14 31.16
C GLU A 343 11.94 10.35 32.41
N SER A 344 12.76 9.31 32.29
CA SER A 344 12.97 8.37 33.41
C SER A 344 14.13 8.66 34.38
N HIS A 345 14.86 9.79 34.27
CA HIS A 345 15.98 10.08 35.18
C HIS A 345 15.99 11.44 35.90
N HIS A 346 15.09 12.38 35.62
CA HIS A 346 15.01 13.66 36.38
C HIS A 346 13.60 14.25 36.47
N ALA A 347 12.66 13.55 37.12
CA ALA A 347 11.36 14.14 37.45
C ALA A 347 10.97 13.84 38.91
N ARG A 348 11.59 14.58 39.84
CA ARG A 348 10.95 14.95 41.11
C ARG A 348 11.45 16.34 41.49
N GLU A 349 10.52 17.27 41.63
CA GLU A 349 10.65 18.74 41.55
C GLU A 349 10.74 19.20 40.08
N THR A 350 9.73 19.83 39.47
CA THR A 350 8.85 20.88 39.99
C THR A 350 7.49 20.80 39.29
N ILE A 351 6.43 20.55 40.07
CA ILE A 351 5.05 20.79 39.64
C ILE A 351 4.79 22.31 39.69
N ALA A 352 3.97 22.78 38.75
CA ALA A 352 3.36 24.10 38.64
C ALA A 352 4.19 25.16 37.92
N THR A 353 3.91 25.38 36.63
CA THR A 353 2.96 26.43 36.21
C THR A 353 2.77 26.47 34.70
N VAL A 354 1.54 26.81 34.31
CA VAL A 354 1.07 27.30 33.00
C VAL A 354 0.60 26.25 31.97
N SER A 355 -0.73 26.13 31.91
CA SER A 355 -1.49 25.81 30.71
C SER A 355 -1.10 26.73 29.55
N GLY A 356 -0.68 26.16 28.41
CA GLY A 356 -0.59 26.90 27.16
C GLY A 356 0.66 26.56 26.35
N MET A 357 0.47 25.77 25.30
CA MET A 357 1.34 25.62 24.13
C MET A 357 2.81 25.18 24.36
N ILE A 358 3.25 24.25 23.51
CA ILE A 358 4.67 23.98 23.23
C ILE A 358 5.41 23.35 24.42
N GLY A 359 5.32 22.02 24.51
CA GLY A 359 6.43 21.24 25.06
C GLY A 359 7.64 21.48 24.17
N LEU A 360 8.58 22.29 24.67
CA LEU A 360 9.82 22.71 24.03
C LEU A 360 10.59 21.53 23.41
N ILE A 361 10.43 21.32 22.10
CA ILE A 361 11.52 20.77 21.27
C ILE A 361 12.46 21.94 20.96
N THR A 362 13.04 22.56 21.98
CA THR A 362 14.30 23.29 21.81
C THR A 362 15.40 22.34 22.19
N ALA A 363 15.66 21.35 21.33
CA ALA A 363 17.02 20.90 21.19
C ALA A 363 17.78 22.04 20.47
N VAL A 364 18.13 23.08 21.23
CA VAL A 364 19.46 23.64 21.04
C VAL A 364 20.35 22.44 21.27
N ILE A 365 20.85 21.85 20.18
CA ILE A 365 21.91 20.86 20.25
C ILE A 365 22.95 21.45 21.21
N PRO A 366 23.26 20.82 22.35
CA PRO A 366 24.41 21.23 23.13
C PRO A 366 25.63 21.06 22.20
N GLY A 367 26.11 22.19 21.67
CA GLY A 367 27.16 22.21 20.66
C GLY A 367 26.74 22.75 19.29
N ALA A 368 26.13 23.94 19.22
CA ALA A 368 26.49 24.86 18.15
C ALA A 368 27.95 25.27 18.34
N VAL A 369 28.88 24.36 18.02
CA VAL A 369 30.31 24.69 18.08
C VAL A 369 30.60 25.53 16.84
N VAL A 370 30.58 26.84 17.01
CA VAL A 370 31.28 27.76 16.11
C VAL A 370 32.77 27.44 16.28
N ILE A 371 33.27 26.44 15.55
CA ILE A 371 34.70 26.14 15.52
C ILE A 371 35.34 27.19 14.63
N ALA A 372 35.90 28.21 15.27
CA ALA A 372 36.91 29.03 14.66
C ALA A 372 38.19 28.17 14.46
N VAL A 373 38.67 28.10 13.20
CA VAL A 373 40.10 27.94 12.81
C VAL A 373 40.60 26.46 12.77
N PRO A 374 41.55 26.09 11.87
CA PRO A 374 41.26 25.16 10.78
C PRO A 374 42.27 23.99 10.73
N ALA A 375 41.91 22.81 11.22
CA ALA A 375 42.68 21.61 10.92
C ALA A 375 41.81 20.37 11.08
N ALA A 376 41.82 19.52 10.04
CA ALA A 376 41.18 18.22 9.99
C ALA A 376 39.63 18.23 9.97
N ALA A 377 39.07 18.72 8.86
CA ALA A 377 37.65 18.54 8.51
C ALA A 377 37.18 17.06 8.60
N GLY A 378 38.09 16.08 8.41
CA GLY A 378 37.76 14.66 8.55
C GLY A 378 37.51 14.18 9.98
N VAL A 379 38.17 14.76 10.99
CA VAL A 379 38.04 14.32 12.40
C VAL A 379 36.80 14.92 13.03
N ALA A 380 36.48 16.18 12.71
CA ALA A 380 35.25 16.83 13.17
C ALA A 380 33.99 16.16 12.61
N ILE A 381 34.00 15.74 11.33
CA ILE A 381 32.90 15.00 10.71
C ILE A 381 32.77 13.59 11.31
N ALA A 382 33.89 12.88 11.53
CA ALA A 382 33.85 11.56 12.14
C ALA A 382 33.40 11.58 13.61
N GLN A 383 33.84 12.58 14.40
CA GLN A 383 33.37 12.78 15.78
C GLN A 383 31.92 13.23 15.82
N TRP A 384 31.49 14.11 14.92
CA TRP A 384 30.09 14.55 14.85
C TRP A 384 29.17 13.42 14.38
N LEU A 385 29.58 12.65 13.36
CA LEU A 385 28.91 11.39 12.98
C LEU A 385 28.88 10.44 14.17
N PHE A 386 29.96 10.29 14.93
CA PHE A 386 30.02 9.42 16.11
C PHE A 386 29.11 9.90 17.27
N PHE A 387 28.94 11.21 17.48
CA PHE A 387 28.05 11.78 18.49
C PHE A 387 26.57 11.74 18.07
N ALA A 388 26.25 12.08 16.81
CA ALA A 388 24.93 11.83 16.21
C ALA A 388 24.61 10.31 16.13
N TYR A 389 25.64 9.46 16.11
CA TYR A 389 25.53 8.00 16.09
C TYR A 389 25.27 7.37 17.47
N GLN A 390 25.58 8.09 18.57
CA GLN A 390 25.33 7.68 19.97
C GLN A 390 23.98 8.20 20.49
N GLU A 391 23.48 9.32 19.97
CA GLU A 391 22.17 9.92 20.26
C GLU A 391 21.18 9.51 19.15
N THR A 392 20.15 8.67 19.25
CA THR A 392 19.23 8.48 20.36
C THR A 392 18.41 7.21 20.06
N PRO A 393 18.56 6.13 20.82
CA PRO A 393 17.64 4.99 20.80
C PRO A 393 16.16 5.42 20.85
N ALA A 394 15.87 6.52 21.55
CA ALA A 394 14.54 7.13 21.65
C ALA A 394 13.95 7.59 20.30
N ILE A 395 14.72 8.24 19.42
CA ILE A 395 14.20 8.70 18.11
C ILE A 395 13.86 7.50 17.22
N LEU A 396 14.71 6.47 17.24
CA LEU A 396 14.45 5.22 16.53
C LEU A 396 13.17 4.54 17.04
N GLN A 397 12.97 4.50 18.36
CA GLN A 397 11.75 3.96 18.97
C GLN A 397 10.52 4.75 18.53
N LEU A 398 10.57 6.09 18.58
CA LEU A 398 9.48 6.98 18.16
C LEU A 398 9.11 6.77 16.69
N MET A 399 10.10 6.72 15.79
CA MET A 399 9.84 6.48 14.36
C MET A 399 9.22 5.10 14.12
N MET A 400 9.82 4.05 14.69
CA MET A 400 9.30 2.67 14.54
C MET A 400 7.87 2.55 15.11
N GLY A 401 7.62 3.16 16.27
CA GLY A 401 6.30 3.19 16.89
C GLY A 401 5.29 3.90 16.00
N TYR A 402 5.62 5.11 15.55
CA TYR A 402 4.73 5.93 14.74
C TYR A 402 4.34 5.24 13.44
N ILE A 403 5.31 4.61 12.76
CA ILE A 403 5.05 3.86 11.53
C ILE A 403 4.15 2.66 11.81
N ALA A 404 4.49 1.85 12.81
CA ALA A 404 3.75 0.63 13.13
C ALA A 404 2.32 0.94 13.57
N ASP A 405 2.16 1.88 14.50
CA ASP A 405 0.87 2.32 15.01
C ASP A 405 0.01 2.96 13.92
N LEU A 406 0.56 3.86 13.11
CA LEU A 406 -0.18 4.47 12.01
C LEU A 406 -0.64 3.39 11.01
N THR A 407 0.24 2.46 10.67
CA THR A 407 -0.11 1.33 9.78
C THR A 407 -1.24 0.48 10.36
N THR A 408 -1.26 0.25 11.68
CA THR A 408 -2.33 -0.50 12.34
C THR A 408 -3.63 0.30 12.43
N VAL A 409 -3.59 1.60 12.76
CA VAL A 409 -4.77 2.47 12.79
C VAL A 409 -5.42 2.54 11.40
N LEU A 410 -4.63 2.63 10.33
CA LEU A 410 -5.15 2.62 8.95
C LEU A 410 -5.73 1.25 8.56
N GLN A 411 -5.17 0.14 9.05
CA GLN A 411 -5.80 -1.18 8.91
C GLN A 411 -7.15 -1.26 9.61
N CYS A 412 -7.26 -0.76 10.84
CA CYS A 412 -8.53 -0.70 11.58
C CYS A 412 -9.55 0.12 10.81
N LEU A 413 -9.17 1.31 10.36
CA LEU A 413 -10.02 2.19 9.56
C LEU A 413 -10.52 1.50 8.28
N PHE A 414 -9.63 0.82 7.55
CA PHE A 414 -10.00 0.09 6.34
C PHE A 414 -11.07 -0.97 6.59
N TRP A 415 -10.88 -1.81 7.60
CA TRP A 415 -11.82 -2.89 7.89
C TRP A 415 -13.17 -2.37 8.36
N MET A 416 -13.19 -1.28 9.12
CA MET A 416 -14.42 -0.61 9.51
C MET A 416 -15.17 -0.03 8.31
N MET A 417 -14.47 0.71 7.45
CA MET A 417 -15.07 1.31 6.27
C MET A 417 -15.59 0.24 5.30
N ARG A 418 -14.88 -0.90 5.17
CA ARG A 418 -15.35 -2.05 4.39
C ARG A 418 -16.64 -2.66 4.97
N ALA A 419 -16.78 -2.72 6.29
CA ALA A 419 -17.99 -3.25 6.93
C ALA A 419 -19.23 -2.34 6.74
N ASN A 420 -19.02 -1.04 6.54
CA ASN A 420 -20.08 -0.06 6.30
C ASN A 420 -20.60 -0.04 4.85
N LYS A 421 -20.19 -1.03 4.02
CA LYS A 421 -20.73 -1.41 2.69
C LYS A 421 -20.69 -0.39 1.55
N GLU A 422 -20.33 0.87 1.79
CA GLU A 422 -20.30 1.91 0.76
C GLU A 422 -18.91 2.56 0.67
N GLY A 423 -18.59 3.15 -0.49
CA GLY A 423 -17.42 4.02 -0.75
C GLY A 423 -17.47 5.34 0.04
N SER A 424 -18.05 5.27 1.23
CA SER A 424 -18.23 6.32 2.22
C SER A 424 -16.94 7.09 2.43
N LYS A 425 -17.11 8.40 2.59
CA LYS A 425 -16.01 9.28 2.95
C LYS A 425 -15.51 8.97 4.36
N VAL A 426 -14.23 9.24 4.62
CA VAL A 426 -13.69 9.24 5.98
C VAL A 426 -14.40 10.33 6.79
N GLU A 427 -14.75 10.00 8.02
CA GLU A 427 -15.38 10.94 8.96
C GLU A 427 -14.61 10.86 10.28
N GLN A 428 -14.70 11.90 11.11
CA GLN A 428 -13.95 11.97 12.36
C GLN A 428 -14.29 10.77 13.29
N CYS A 429 -15.56 10.36 13.34
CA CYS A 429 -15.98 9.21 14.14
C CYS A 429 -15.29 7.90 13.72
N HIS A 430 -14.98 7.73 12.42
CA HIS A 430 -14.24 6.57 11.92
C HIS A 430 -12.80 6.58 12.43
N ILE A 431 -12.15 7.74 12.43
CA ILE A 431 -10.77 7.92 12.92
C ILE A 431 -10.71 7.67 14.42
N ASP A 432 -11.59 8.31 15.19
CA ASP A 432 -11.64 8.19 16.65
C ASP A 432 -11.84 6.73 17.07
N HIS A 433 -12.73 6.02 16.38
CA HIS A 433 -12.99 4.61 16.66
C HIS A 433 -11.83 3.71 16.23
N ALA A 434 -11.15 3.98 15.10
CA ALA A 434 -9.97 3.22 14.70
C ALA A 434 -8.83 3.35 15.73
N ILE A 435 -8.61 4.56 16.27
CA ILE A 435 -7.67 4.81 17.36
C ILE A 435 -8.09 4.05 18.63
N ASP A 436 -9.36 4.17 19.03
CA ASP A 436 -9.90 3.51 20.21
C ASP A 436 -9.76 1.98 20.16
N VAL A 437 -10.05 1.39 18.99
CA VAL A 437 -9.84 -0.04 18.76
C VAL A 437 -8.38 -0.41 18.93
N HIS A 438 -7.46 0.31 18.27
CA HIS A 438 -6.02 0.04 18.36
C HIS A 438 -5.49 0.06 19.81
N GLN A 439 -5.98 1.03 20.61
CA GLN A 439 -5.63 1.15 22.03
C GLN A 439 -6.25 0.04 22.89
N LYS A 440 -7.52 -0.32 22.64
CA LYS A 440 -8.27 -1.32 23.44
C LYS A 440 -7.90 -2.76 23.14
N THR A 441 -7.37 -3.07 21.95
CA THR A 441 -6.98 -4.44 21.58
C THR A 441 -5.66 -4.88 22.21
N GLY A 442 -4.93 -3.97 22.86
CA GLY A 442 -3.59 -4.28 23.38
C GLY A 442 -2.49 -4.17 22.32
N THR A 443 -2.83 -3.81 21.07
CA THR A 443 -1.91 -3.89 19.94
C THR A 443 -0.77 -2.88 20.08
N GLN A 444 -1.07 -1.64 20.48
CA GLN A 444 -0.07 -0.61 20.77
C GLN A 444 0.94 -1.11 21.82
N GLN A 445 0.47 -1.69 22.92
CA GLN A 445 1.33 -2.19 24.00
C GLN A 445 2.26 -3.31 23.50
N VAL A 446 1.76 -4.20 22.65
CA VAL A 446 2.56 -5.27 22.02
C VAL A 446 3.63 -4.69 21.08
N ILE A 447 3.25 -3.73 20.22
CA ILE A 447 4.18 -3.02 19.33
C ILE A 447 5.28 -2.36 20.18
N HIS A 448 4.89 -1.58 21.18
CA HIS A 448 5.80 -0.80 22.01
C HIS A 448 6.73 -1.69 22.83
N GLN A 449 6.24 -2.81 23.36
CA GLN A 449 7.07 -3.78 24.07
C GLN A 449 8.11 -4.42 23.15
N LYS A 450 7.74 -4.79 21.91
CA LYS A 450 8.69 -5.34 20.91
C LYS A 450 9.76 -4.31 20.54
N ILE A 451 9.35 -3.06 20.31
CA ILE A 451 10.27 -1.95 20.01
C ILE A 451 11.23 -1.71 21.18
N ARG A 452 10.72 -1.60 22.42
CA ARG A 452 11.54 -1.45 23.63
C ARG A 452 12.52 -2.60 23.78
N SER A 453 12.06 -3.85 23.62
CA SER A 453 12.89 -5.04 23.68
C SER A 453 14.02 -4.98 22.67
N PHE A 454 13.71 -4.75 21.38
CA PHE A 454 14.70 -4.66 20.30
C PHE A 454 15.80 -3.63 20.58
N VAL A 455 15.41 -2.46 21.11
CA VAL A 455 16.31 -1.33 21.33
C VAL A 455 17.10 -1.45 22.66
N SER A 456 16.48 -2.00 23.72
CA SER A 456 17.06 -2.14 25.07
C SER A 456 18.13 -3.23 25.19
N ASP A 457 18.21 -4.13 24.21
CA ASP A 457 19.10 -5.29 24.16
C ASP A 457 20.56 -4.85 23.84
N SER A 458 21.13 -4.10 24.80
CA SER A 458 22.18 -3.08 24.66
C SER A 458 23.62 -3.59 24.69
N LYS A 459 23.87 -4.87 25.06
CA LYS A 459 25.24 -5.43 25.02
C LYS A 459 25.77 -5.63 23.59
N THR A 460 24.93 -5.55 22.56
CA THR A 460 25.26 -5.82 21.15
C THR A 460 24.79 -4.73 20.17
N PHE A 461 24.31 -3.57 20.62
CA PHE A 461 23.89 -2.47 19.72
C PHE A 461 25.07 -1.78 18.99
N LYS A 462 26.31 -2.20 19.25
CA LYS A 462 27.51 -1.77 18.53
C LYS A 462 27.48 -2.26 17.08
N PHE A 463 27.41 -1.32 16.14
CA PHE A 463 27.69 -1.42 14.70
C PHE A 463 26.92 -2.43 13.82
N GLY A 464 26.14 -3.39 14.35
CA GLY A 464 25.51 -4.46 13.54
C GLY A 464 24.00 -4.66 13.64
N LYS A 465 23.27 -3.90 14.49
CA LYS A 465 21.80 -4.01 14.67
C LYS A 465 20.99 -2.88 14.01
N LYS A 466 21.56 -1.72 13.67
CA LYS A 466 20.83 -0.61 12.99
C LYS A 466 20.34 -1.00 11.58
N GLY A 467 21.16 -1.73 10.81
CA GLY A 467 20.72 -2.37 9.56
C GLY A 467 19.63 -3.44 9.71
N ARG A 468 19.31 -3.86 10.94
CA ARG A 468 18.19 -4.77 11.25
C ARG A 468 16.93 -4.05 11.74
N ALA A 469 16.99 -2.74 12.02
CA ALA A 469 15.84 -1.99 12.52
C ALA A 469 14.68 -1.98 11.51
N LEU A 470 15.01 -1.83 10.23
CA LEU A 470 14.07 -2.01 9.12
C LEU A 470 13.46 -3.42 9.12
N GLY A 471 14.29 -4.45 9.22
CA GLY A 471 13.83 -5.83 9.28
C GLY A 471 12.95 -6.12 10.50
N GLU A 472 13.24 -5.49 11.64
CA GLU A 472 12.43 -5.64 12.85
C GLU A 472 11.11 -4.87 12.76
N LEU A 473 11.11 -3.67 12.17
CA LEU A 473 9.90 -2.90 11.89
C LEU A 473 8.97 -3.69 10.96
N ILE A 474 9.50 -4.26 9.88
CA ILE A 474 8.74 -5.13 8.97
C ILE A 474 8.17 -6.32 9.74
N LYS A 475 8.97 -7.01 10.56
CA LYS A 475 8.46 -8.11 11.41
C LYS A 475 7.38 -7.64 12.37
N ILE A 476 7.48 -6.45 12.96
CA ILE A 476 6.47 -5.91 13.86
C ILE A 476 5.17 -5.71 13.09
N ILE A 477 5.23 -5.03 11.93
CA ILE A 477 4.08 -4.80 11.05
C ILE A 477 3.43 -6.11 10.62
N GLU A 478 4.23 -7.09 10.16
CA GLU A 478 3.75 -8.42 9.77
C GLU A 478 3.11 -9.21 10.93
N ASN A 479 3.60 -9.01 12.17
CA ASN A 479 3.04 -9.66 13.35
C ASN A 479 1.73 -9.04 13.82
N VAL A 480 1.49 -7.76 13.55
CA VAL A 480 0.24 -7.05 13.91
C VAL A 480 -0.73 -6.96 12.76
N ARG A 481 -0.33 -7.47 11.59
CA ARG A 481 -1.15 -7.64 10.40
C ARG A 481 -2.40 -8.44 10.76
N PHE A 482 -3.56 -7.86 10.48
CA PHE A 482 -4.82 -8.54 10.72
C PHE A 482 -5.01 -9.68 9.71
N LYS A 483 -4.84 -10.94 10.14
CA LYS A 483 -5.08 -12.12 9.31
C LYS A 483 -6.47 -12.70 9.55
N PRO A 484 -7.39 -12.62 8.58
CA PRO A 484 -8.73 -13.21 8.73
C PRO A 484 -8.74 -14.74 8.74
N GLU A 485 -7.69 -15.41 8.24
CA GLU A 485 -7.65 -16.88 8.08
C GLU A 485 -7.30 -17.66 9.36
N GLU A 486 -6.75 -17.01 10.39
CA GLU A 486 -6.48 -17.65 11.71
C GLU A 486 -7.77 -17.86 12.53
N VAL A 487 -8.93 -17.66 11.91
CA VAL A 487 -10.26 -17.65 12.49
C VAL A 487 -11.07 -18.82 11.90
N GLY A 488 -10.59 -20.04 12.15
CA GLY A 488 -11.41 -21.24 11.98
C GLY A 488 -12.54 -21.28 13.04
N ASN A 489 -13.78 -21.45 12.59
CA ASN A 489 -15.00 -21.80 13.37
C ASN A 489 -15.37 -21.00 14.63
N GLY A 490 -14.82 -19.79 14.82
CA GLY A 490 -15.31 -18.88 15.85
C GLY A 490 -15.25 -17.45 15.36
N ARG A 491 -16.39 -16.76 15.27
CA ARG A 491 -16.44 -15.30 15.06
C ARG A 491 -15.35 -14.64 15.93
N PRO A 492 -14.47 -13.79 15.37
CA PRO A 492 -13.42 -13.19 16.18
C PRO A 492 -14.06 -12.29 17.24
N ARG A 493 -13.57 -12.35 18.47
CA ARG A 493 -13.86 -11.33 19.49
C ARG A 493 -13.51 -9.90 19.03
N ALA A 494 -12.64 -9.76 18.01
CA ALA A 494 -12.32 -8.49 17.37
C ALA A 494 -13.42 -8.03 16.40
N LEU A 495 -13.88 -8.88 15.47
CA LEU A 495 -14.99 -8.57 14.54
C LEU A 495 -16.37 -8.52 15.22
N SER A 496 -16.58 -9.25 16.32
CA SER A 496 -17.77 -9.07 17.15
C SER A 496 -17.77 -7.70 17.83
N ARG A 497 -16.62 -7.17 18.26
CA ARG A 497 -16.51 -5.78 18.76
C ARG A 497 -16.67 -4.72 17.65
N PHE A 498 -16.17 -4.98 16.44
CA PHE A 498 -16.36 -4.08 15.29
C PHE A 498 -17.84 -3.95 14.88
N THR A 499 -18.64 -5.00 15.07
CA THR A 499 -20.07 -5.05 14.68
C THR A 499 -21.03 -4.70 15.82
N GLU A 500 -20.74 -5.06 17.08
CA GLU A 500 -21.59 -4.72 18.23
C GLU A 500 -21.55 -3.22 18.57
N SER A 501 -20.42 -2.53 18.33
CA SER A 501 -20.29 -1.09 18.59
C SER A 501 -21.02 -0.21 17.57
N SER A 502 -21.17 -0.66 16.33
CA SER A 502 -21.93 0.04 15.29
C SER A 502 -23.45 -0.05 15.51
N PHE A 503 -23.94 -1.12 16.16
CA PHE A 503 -25.36 -1.28 16.52
C PHE A 503 -25.77 -0.61 17.84
N SER A 504 -24.84 -0.34 18.75
CA SER A 504 -25.17 0.24 20.07
C SER A 504 -25.45 1.76 20.00
N THR A 505 -24.89 2.46 19.01
CA THR A 505 -25.01 3.93 18.91
C THR A 505 -26.30 4.42 18.25
N THR A 506 -27.07 3.57 17.57
CA THR A 506 -28.35 3.93 16.93
C THR A 506 -29.59 3.60 17.76
N LEU A 507 -29.44 2.94 18.92
CA LEU A 507 -30.56 2.57 19.80
C LEU A 507 -30.68 3.42 21.09
N SER A 508 -29.79 4.38 21.32
CA SER A 508 -29.83 5.23 22.53
C SER A 508 -30.52 6.59 22.35
N THR A 509 -31.00 6.94 21.15
CA THR A 509 -31.62 8.27 20.88
C THR A 509 -33.08 8.22 20.45
N ALA A 510 -33.74 7.06 20.46
CA ALA A 510 -35.16 6.91 20.09
C ALA A 510 -36.10 6.47 21.24
N GLY A 511 -35.66 6.59 22.51
CA GLY A 511 -36.38 6.02 23.64
C GLY A 511 -36.49 6.92 24.87
N SER A 512 -36.82 8.21 24.72
CA SER A 512 -37.11 9.06 25.90
C SER A 512 -38.03 10.25 25.62
N THR A 513 -39.12 10.03 24.89
CA THR A 513 -40.30 10.91 24.97
C THR A 513 -41.54 10.09 24.65
N LEU A 514 -42.24 9.62 25.68
CA LEU A 514 -43.72 9.55 25.78
C LEU A 514 -44.12 8.78 27.05
N GLY A 515 -44.91 9.44 27.90
CA GLY A 515 -45.87 8.75 28.76
C GLY A 515 -45.66 8.87 30.28
N HIS A 516 -46.01 10.01 30.88
CA HIS A 516 -46.81 10.01 32.12
C HIS A 516 -47.42 11.40 32.37
N LYS A 517 -48.71 11.52 32.06
CA LYS A 517 -49.65 12.43 32.74
C LYS A 517 -50.92 11.66 33.03
N SER A 518 -51.11 11.34 34.31
CA SER A 518 -52.40 11.46 34.98
C SER A 518 -52.28 12.64 35.93
#